data_AF-A0A5J5GJT8-F1
#
_entry.id   AF-A0A5J5GJT8-F1
#
_cell.length_a   1.000
_cell.length_b   1.000
_cell.length_c   1.000
_cell.angle_alpha   90.00
_cell.angle_beta   90.00
_cell.angle_gamma   90.00
#
_symmetry.space_group_name_H-M   'P 1'
#
loop_
_entity.id
_entity.type
_entity.pdbx_description
1 polymer ?
#
loop_
_entity_poly.entity_id
_entity_poly.type
_entity_poly.pdbx_seq_one_letter_code
_entity_poly.pdbx_strand_id
1 'polypeptide(L)' 'MLPERDDELNLKIESLRGELLEVARSRSLSDRAVVELSERLDRYIVMAQTRMMEGLRNRKTQTRIN' A
#
# COMPACT_ATOMS: atom_id res chain seq x y z
N MET A 1 -15.76 -9.66 5.70
CA MET A 1 -14.63 -8.79 5.31
C MET A 1 -14.63 -8.77 3.79
N LEU A 2 -14.78 -7.61 3.15
CA LEU A 2 -14.93 -7.53 1.68
C LEU A 2 -13.53 -7.61 1.03
N PRO A 3 -13.13 -8.76 0.45
CA PRO A 3 -11.82 -8.93 -0.20
C PRO A 3 -11.58 -7.88 -1.31
N GLU A 4 -12.66 -7.43 -1.95
CA GLU A 4 -12.64 -6.43 -3.03
C GLU A 4 -11.94 -5.12 -2.62
N ARG A 5 -12.08 -4.68 -1.37
CA ARG A 5 -11.46 -3.41 -0.91
C ARG A 5 -9.94 -3.51 -0.71
N ASP A 6 -9.43 -4.71 -0.46
CA ASP A 6 -8.00 -4.95 -0.34
C ASP A 6 -7.40 -5.25 -1.71
N ASP A 7 -8.15 -5.90 -2.60
CA ASP A 7 -7.77 -6.10 -4.00
C ASP A 7 -7.64 -4.76 -4.75
N GLU A 8 -8.60 -3.84 -4.59
CA GLU A 8 -8.51 -2.48 -5.14
C GLU A 8 -7.30 -1.71 -4.61
N LEU A 9 -6.99 -1.85 -3.31
CA LEU A 9 -5.84 -1.21 -2.70
C LEU A 9 -4.52 -1.77 -3.28
N ASN A 10 -4.42 -3.09 -3.40
CA ASN A 10 -3.27 -3.76 -3.98
C ASN A 10 -3.07 -3.38 -5.45
N LEU A 11 -4.15 -3.31 -6.24
CA LEU A 11 -4.11 -2.80 -7.61
C LEU A 11 -3.61 -1.36 -7.66
N LYS A 12 -4.04 -0.50 -6.74
CA LYS A 12 -3.57 0.88 -6.69
C LYS A 12 -2.08 0.99 -6.34
N ILE A 13 -1.62 0.17 -5.39
CA ILE A 13 -0.19 0.07 -5.03
C ILE A 13 0.63 -0.37 -6.24
N GLU A 14 0.19 -1.42 -6.95
CA GLU A 14 0.94 -1.94 -8.10
C GLU A 14 0.99 -0.94 -9.27
N SER A 15 -0.11 -0.24 -9.53
CA SER A 15 -0.15 0.84 -10.52
C SER A 15 0.86 1.95 -10.19
N LEU A 16 0.94 2.37 -8.92
CA LEU A 16 1.90 3.40 -8.49
C LEU A 16 3.35 2.92 -8.54
N ARG A 17 3.61 1.63 -8.29
CA ARG A 17 4.95 1.03 -8.45
C ARG A 17 5.41 1.08 -9.90
N GLY A 18 4.52 0.73 -10.84
CA GLY A 18 4.80 0.82 -12.27
C GLY A 18 5.08 2.26 -12.71
N GLU A 19 4.26 3.21 -12.28
CA GLU A 19 4.47 4.64 -12.56
C GLU A 19 5.81 5.14 -12.00
N LEU A 20 6.12 4.79 -10.75
CA LEU A 20 7.38 5.20 -10.10
C LEU A 20 8.60 4.64 -10.82
N LEU A 21 8.53 3.38 -11.24
CA LEU A 21 9.60 2.74 -12.01
C LEU A 21 9.85 3.47 -13.32
N GLU A 22 8.79 3.80 -14.08
CA GLU A 22 8.92 4.48 -15.36
C GLU A 22 9.46 5.91 -15.21
N VAL A 23 9.02 6.65 -14.19
CA VAL A 23 9.53 8.01 -13.93
C VAL A 23 10.98 7.97 -13.44
N ALA A 24 11.32 7.08 -12.52
CA ALA A 24 12.68 6.93 -11.99
C ALA A 24 13.69 6.45 -13.04
N ARG A 25 13.24 5.77 -14.11
CA ARG A 25 14.09 5.41 -15.26
C ARG A 25 14.51 6.61 -16.11
N SER A 26 13.70 7.66 -16.14
CA SER A 26 13.92 8.83 -16.99
C SER A 26 14.40 10.07 -16.22
N ARG A 27 14.40 10.02 -14.88
CA ARG A 27 14.72 11.15 -14.00
C ARG A 27 15.63 10.73 -12.86
N SER A 28 16.26 11.71 -12.21
CA SER A 28 17.00 11.45 -10.96
C SER A 28 16.04 10.98 -9.87
N LEU A 29 16.52 10.14 -8.95
CA LEU A 29 15.77 9.76 -7.74
C LEU A 29 15.51 10.96 -6.81
N SER A 30 16.30 12.02 -6.94
CA SER A 30 16.11 13.29 -6.23
C SER A 30 15.14 14.23 -6.95
N ASP A 31 14.64 13.86 -8.14
CA ASP A 31 13.64 14.66 -8.85
C ASP A 31 12.37 14.75 -8.02
N ARG A 32 11.84 15.95 -7.88
CA ARG A 32 10.66 16.22 -7.06
C ARG A 32 9.47 15.34 -7.44
N ALA A 33 9.27 15.05 -8.73
CA ALA A 33 8.17 14.20 -9.17
C ALA A 33 8.37 12.73 -8.73
N VAL A 34 9.61 12.25 -8.71
CA VAL A 34 9.94 10.89 -8.21
C VAL A 34 9.69 10.81 -6.71
N VAL A 35 10.11 11.84 -5.95
CA VAL A 35 9.91 11.90 -4.50
C VAL A 35 8.42 11.95 -4.14
N GLU A 36 7.65 12.86 -4.74
CA GLU A 36 6.21 12.99 -4.46
C GLU A 36 5.43 11.70 -4.80
N LEU A 37 5.81 11.02 -5.88
CA LEU A 37 5.23 9.75 -6.28
C LEU A 37 5.62 8.61 -5.32
N SER A 38 6.86 8.57 -4.86
CA SER A 38 7.34 7.62 -3.84
C SER A 38 6.59 7.80 -2.52
N GLU A 39 6.48 9.03 -2.03
CA GLU A 39 5.74 9.33 -0.79
C GLU A 39 4.25 8.96 -0.91
N ARG A 40 3.67 9.13 -2.10
CA ARG A 40 2.29 8.71 -2.36
C ARG A 40 2.15 7.20 -2.30
N LEU A 41 3.06 6.44 -2.92
CA LEU A 41 3.09 4.99 -2.85
C LEU A 41 3.23 4.52 -1.39
N ASP A 42 4.14 5.11 -0.61
CA ASP A 42 4.37 4.75 0.79
C ASP A 42 3.11 4.89 1.65
N ARG A 43 2.31 5.95 1.44
CA ARG A 43 1.03 6.10 2.16
C ARG A 43 0.07 4.94 1.93
N TYR A 44 -0.02 4.44 0.69
CA TYR A 44 -0.87 3.29 0.38
C TYR A 44 -0.32 1.98 0.95
N ILE A 45 1.01 1.80 0.96
CA ILE A 45 1.66 0.64 1.59
C ILE A 45 1.36 0.61 3.09
N VAL A 46 1.53 1.73 3.80
CA VAL A 46 1.21 1.82 5.23
C VAL A 46 -0.27 1.54 5.48
N MET A 47 -1.16 2.02 4.61
CA MET A 47 -2.59 1.74 4.73
C MET A 47 -2.88 0.23 4.57
N ALA A 48 -2.26 -0.45 3.60
CA ALA A 48 -2.40 -1.90 3.41
C ALA A 48 -1.89 -2.69 4.63
N GLN A 49 -0.71 -2.32 5.14
CA GLN A 49 -0.13 -2.93 6.33
C GLN A 49 -1.02 -2.73 7.57
N THR A 50 -1.59 -1.55 7.74
CA THR A 50 -2.51 -1.23 8.85
C THR A 50 -3.75 -2.12 8.81
N ARG A 51 -4.39 -2.25 7.64
CA ARG A 51 -5.57 -3.13 7.46
C ARG A 51 -5.24 -4.60 7.75
N MET A 52 -4.08 -5.07 7.31
CA MET A 52 -3.61 -6.42 7.60
C MET A 52 -3.45 -6.64 9.12
N MET A 53 -2.84 -5.68 9.83
CA MET A 53 -2.67 -5.73 11.28
C MET A 53 -4.00 -5.70 12.03
N GLU A 54 -4.97 -4.90 11.59
CA GLU A 54 -6.33 -4.87 12.14
C GLU A 54 -7.03 -6.22 11.96
N GLY A 55 -6.96 -6.81 10.76
CA GLY A 55 -7.50 -8.14 10.50
C GLY A 55 -6.87 -9.22 11.41
N LEU A 56 -5.57 -9.15 11.66
CA LEU A 56 -4.87 -10.03 12.59
C LEU A 56 -5.30 -9.84 14.04
N ARG A 57 -5.51 -8.59 14.48
CA ARG A 57 -6.01 -8.28 15.83
C ARG A 57 -7.41 -8.82 16.05
N ASN A 58 -8.31 -8.61 15.09
CA ASN A 58 -9.70 -9.07 15.17
C ASN A 58 -9.78 -10.60 15.27
N ARG A 59 -8.94 -11.33 14.53
CA ARG A 59 -8.84 -12.80 14.65
C ARG A 59 -8.36 -13.25 16.03
N LYS A 60 -7.33 -12.60 16.59
CA LYS A 60 -6.81 -12.93 17.94
C LYS A 60 -7.83 -12.67 19.04
N THR A 61 -8.66 -11.64 18.91
CA THR A 61 -9.75 -11.37 19.86
C THR A 61 -10.80 -12.49 19.80
N GLN A 62 -11.19 -12.94 18.61
CA GLN A 62 -12.22 -13.99 18.44
C GLN A 62 -11.80 -15.38 18.95
N THR A 63 -10.51 -15.71 18.93
CA THR A 63 -9.99 -16.96 19.52
C THR A 63 -9.96 -16.94 21.05
N ARG A 64 -9.97 -15.78 21.69
CA ARG A 64 -9.92 -15.65 23.17
C ARG A 64 -11.29 -15.68 23.86
N ILE A 65 -12.37 -15.55 23.09
CA ILE A 65 -13.76 -15.53 23.58
C ILE A 65 -14.50 -16.86 23.37
N ASN A 66 -13.80 -17.89 22.88
CA ASN A 66 -14.30 -19.26 22.74
C ASN A 66 -13.59 -20.19 23.71
#